data_AF-A0A4V2MMT9-F1
#
_entry.id   AF-A0A4V2MMT9-F1
#
_cell.length_a   1.000
_cell.length_b   1.000
_cell.length_c   1.000
_cell.angle_alpha   90.00
_cell.angle_beta   90.00
_cell.angle_gamma   90.00
#
_symmetry.space_group_name_H-M   'P 1'
#
loop_
_entity.id
_entity.type
_entity.pdbx_description
1 polymer ?
#
loop_
_entity_poly.entity_id
_entity_poly.type
_entity_poly.pdbx_seq_one_letter_code
_entity_poly.pdbx_strand_id
1 'polypeptide(L)'
;MSIKKYHINRIEEEAEVYAPDPRQDDGVWEFVEKYYHKYYSCDEIMRNDDLCKIANGKLSGEAEKMFIEEFGEDLELATAAFDQSTRYVYERAIVGFQRSQQGTIAIVWGLKDVEERAKYNGYLLKEGDAQKVLDMLKDKHDCNISITWDVIDDYLSYIVSDSVDDVQIEWVPIMFQGNEYLGREITDLHDKDFTLTIAPISLSEAINLDAKGTGASEATLKDELIAYYATEEELKLSNKELFDLIC
;
A
#
# COMPACT_ATOMS: atom_id res chain seq x y z
N MET A 1 -23.14 19.16 -33.84
CA MET A 1 -22.34 18.50 -32.80
C MET A 1 -23.30 17.90 -31.80
N SER A 2 -23.29 16.58 -31.64
CA SER A 2 -24.17 15.84 -30.72
C SER A 2 -23.57 15.88 -29.32
N ILE A 3 -24.27 16.50 -28.37
CA ILE A 3 -23.94 16.45 -26.94
C ILE A 3 -24.24 15.02 -26.50
N LYS A 4 -23.20 14.26 -26.13
CA LYS A 4 -23.36 12.95 -25.51
C LYS A 4 -24.23 13.11 -24.26
N LYS A 5 -25.45 12.58 -24.31
CA LYS A 5 -26.27 12.38 -23.11
C LYS A 5 -25.47 11.46 -22.19
N TYR A 6 -25.06 11.99 -21.03
CA TYR A 6 -24.59 11.16 -19.94
C TYR A 6 -25.75 10.24 -19.54
N HIS A 7 -25.56 8.93 -19.69
CA HIS A 7 -26.46 7.96 -19.08
C HIS A 7 -26.28 8.09 -17.56
N ILE A 8 -27.24 8.76 -16.93
CA ILE A 8 -27.56 8.59 -15.52
C ILE A 8 -28.01 7.14 -15.41
N ASN A 9 -27.12 6.24 -15.03
CA ASN A 9 -27.45 4.83 -14.84
C ASN A 9 -26.94 4.38 -13.47
N ARG A 10 -27.90 3.86 -12.69
CA ARG A 10 -27.78 2.98 -11.53
C ARG A 10 -27.92 3.58 -10.12
N ILE A 11 -27.58 4.86 -9.91
CA ILE A 11 -27.74 5.48 -8.57
C ILE A 11 -29.21 5.81 -8.25
N GLU A 12 -30.01 6.22 -9.25
CA GLU A 12 -31.43 6.54 -9.04
C GLU A 12 -32.30 5.29 -8.85
N GLU A 13 -32.01 4.18 -9.55
CA GLU A 13 -32.78 2.93 -9.44
C GLU A 13 -32.54 2.19 -8.11
N GLU A 14 -31.34 2.25 -7.55
CA GLU A 14 -31.05 1.65 -6.23
C GLU A 14 -31.49 2.56 -5.06
N ALA A 15 -31.65 3.87 -5.29
CA ALA A 15 -32.19 4.79 -4.28
C ALA A 15 -33.69 4.58 -4.00
N GLU A 16 -34.49 4.19 -5.00
CA GLU A 16 -35.92 3.88 -4.81
C GLU A 16 -36.16 2.65 -3.92
N VAL A 17 -35.19 1.74 -3.80
CA VAL A 17 -35.35 0.50 -3.01
C VAL A 17 -35.10 0.72 -1.51
N TYR A 18 -34.40 1.79 -1.13
CA TYR A 18 -33.95 2.02 0.25
C TYR A 18 -34.34 3.38 0.85
N ALA A 19 -35.06 4.21 0.10
CA ALA A 19 -35.70 5.39 0.68
C ALA A 19 -36.81 4.91 1.65
N PRO A 20 -36.76 5.27 2.96
CA PRO A 20 -37.88 5.01 3.86
C PRO A 20 -39.15 5.62 3.27
N ASP A 21 -40.29 4.92 3.38
CA ASP A 21 -41.57 5.37 2.84
C ASP A 21 -41.86 6.79 3.38
N PRO A 22 -41.84 7.83 2.53
CA PRO A 22 -41.99 9.21 2.98
C PRO A 22 -43.39 9.50 3.54
N ARG A 23 -44.31 8.53 3.53
CA ARG A 23 -45.67 8.60 4.09
C ARG A 23 -45.78 8.07 5.52
N GLN A 24 -44.71 7.53 6.10
CA GLN A 24 -44.64 7.26 7.53
C GLN A 24 -44.03 8.50 8.20
N ASP A 25 -44.92 9.46 8.49
CA ASP A 25 -44.67 10.76 9.12
C ASP A 25 -43.66 10.65 10.29
N ASP A 26 -42.71 11.60 10.30
CA ASP A 26 -41.53 11.82 11.18
C ASP A 26 -40.15 11.51 10.54
N GLY A 27 -40.06 10.61 9.55
CA GLY A 27 -38.77 9.95 9.24
C GLY A 27 -37.75 10.68 8.37
N VAL A 28 -38.11 11.77 7.67
CA VAL A 28 -37.27 12.28 6.58
C VAL A 28 -36.16 13.22 7.05
N TRP A 29 -36.47 14.20 7.90
CA TRP A 29 -35.46 15.07 8.51
C TRP A 29 -34.69 14.35 9.61
N GLU A 30 -35.31 13.39 10.31
CA GLU A 30 -34.61 12.47 11.20
C GLU A 30 -33.58 11.62 10.46
N PHE A 31 -33.89 11.15 9.25
CA PHE A 31 -32.93 10.45 8.39
C PHE A 31 -31.76 11.36 8.00
N VAL A 32 -32.05 12.60 7.59
CA VAL A 32 -31.01 13.58 7.26
C VAL A 32 -30.14 13.87 8.48
N GLU A 33 -30.74 14.14 9.63
CA GLU A 33 -30.01 14.39 10.88
C GLU A 33 -29.07 13.23 11.22
N LYS A 34 -29.55 12.00 11.07
CA LYS A 34 -28.79 10.80 11.40
C LYS A 34 -27.62 10.53 10.45
N TYR A 35 -27.76 10.84 9.16
CA TYR A 35 -26.80 10.39 8.14
C TYR A 35 -26.05 11.53 7.43
N TYR A 36 -26.40 12.79 7.66
CA TYR A 36 -25.69 13.95 7.14
C TYR A 36 -24.65 14.43 8.17
N HIS A 37 -23.34 14.16 7.93
CA HIS A 37 -22.27 14.33 8.93
C HIS A 37 -22.08 15.74 9.52
N LYS A 38 -22.71 16.76 8.92
CA LYS A 38 -22.63 18.17 9.33
C LYS A 38 -23.99 18.80 9.59
N TYR A 39 -25.02 18.00 9.89
CA TYR A 39 -26.40 18.48 9.95
C TYR A 39 -26.56 19.80 10.74
N TYR A 40 -25.99 19.85 11.94
CA TYR A 40 -26.09 21.00 12.84
C TYR A 40 -25.11 22.16 12.55
N SER A 41 -24.19 22.00 11.60
CA SER A 41 -23.10 22.95 11.34
C SER A 41 -22.88 23.23 9.85
N CYS A 42 -23.87 22.90 9.02
CA CYS A 42 -23.83 23.15 7.58
C CYS A 42 -24.66 24.38 7.22
N ASP A 43 -24.01 25.32 6.54
CA ASP A 43 -24.69 26.48 5.93
C ASP A 43 -25.82 26.03 4.99
N GLU A 44 -25.68 24.87 4.34
CA GLU A 44 -26.70 24.29 3.48
C GLU A 44 -27.99 23.93 4.22
N ILE A 45 -27.91 23.43 5.46
CA ILE A 45 -29.09 23.10 6.27
C ILE A 45 -29.77 24.37 6.77
N MET A 46 -28.97 25.33 7.24
CA MET A 46 -29.48 26.65 7.66
C MET A 46 -30.18 27.37 6.51
N ARG A 47 -29.55 27.37 5.33
CA ARG A 47 -30.14 27.93 4.12
C ARG A 47 -31.43 27.21 3.71
N ASN A 48 -31.49 25.88 3.83
CA ASN A 48 -32.69 25.12 3.52
C ASN A 48 -33.85 25.47 4.49
N ASP A 49 -33.56 25.66 5.78
CA ASP A 49 -34.55 26.11 6.77
C ASP A 49 -35.12 27.49 6.44
N ASP A 50 -34.28 28.44 6.03
CA ASP A 50 -34.75 29.76 5.59
C ASP A 50 -35.56 29.70 4.29
N LEU A 51 -35.15 28.88 3.31
CA LEU A 51 -35.95 28.61 2.10
C LEU A 51 -37.31 27.98 2.43
N CYS A 52 -37.37 27.07 3.40
CA CYS A 52 -38.62 26.47 3.89
C CYS A 52 -39.56 27.53 4.51
N LYS A 53 -39.00 28.47 5.28
CA LYS A 53 -39.77 29.60 5.84
C LYS A 53 -40.35 30.48 4.72
N ILE A 54 -39.56 30.79 3.69
CA ILE A 54 -40.02 31.56 2.52
C ILE A 54 -41.16 30.82 1.81
N ALA A 55 -40.97 29.54 1.47
CA ALA A 55 -41.98 28.73 0.78
C ALA A 55 -43.31 28.62 1.56
N ASN A 56 -43.24 28.63 2.90
CA ASN A 56 -44.41 28.63 3.78
C ASN A 56 -44.99 30.03 4.06
N GLY A 57 -44.47 31.09 3.45
CA GLY A 57 -44.90 32.48 3.66
C GLY A 57 -44.52 33.06 5.03
N LYS A 58 -43.59 32.44 5.76
CA LYS A 58 -43.09 32.90 7.06
C LYS A 58 -41.86 33.80 6.87
N LEU A 59 -42.08 34.99 6.32
CA LEU A 59 -41.01 35.96 6.08
C LEU A 59 -40.63 36.67 7.38
N SER A 60 -39.48 36.33 7.94
CA SER A 60 -38.89 37.01 9.09
C SER A 60 -37.38 36.77 9.18
N GLY A 61 -36.62 37.75 9.67
CA GLY A 61 -35.18 37.59 9.89
C GLY A 61 -34.41 37.34 8.59
N GLU A 62 -33.50 36.36 8.61
CA GLU A 62 -32.67 36.01 7.44
C GLU A 62 -33.49 35.49 6.25
N ALA A 63 -34.63 34.84 6.49
CA ALA A 63 -35.52 34.36 5.42
C ALA A 63 -36.14 35.52 4.61
N GLU A 64 -36.55 36.61 5.28
CA GLU A 64 -37.08 37.79 4.58
C GLU A 64 -35.99 38.49 3.77
N LYS A 65 -34.79 38.63 4.36
CA LYS A 65 -33.64 39.21 3.68
C LYS A 65 -33.25 38.40 2.43
N MET A 66 -33.15 37.08 2.56
CA MET A 66 -32.87 36.17 1.44
C MET A 66 -33.92 36.29 0.34
N PHE A 67 -35.21 36.35 0.70
CA PHE A 67 -36.30 36.49 -0.27
C PHE A 67 -36.21 37.78 -1.10
N ILE A 68 -35.86 38.90 -0.47
CA ILE A 68 -35.72 40.19 -1.15
C ILE A 68 -34.42 40.23 -1.97
N GLU A 69 -33.28 39.89 -1.36
CA GLU A 69 -31.95 40.09 -1.96
C GLU A 69 -31.65 39.07 -3.06
N GLU A 70 -32.01 37.79 -2.88
CA GLU A 70 -31.66 36.72 -3.82
C GLU A 70 -32.78 36.40 -4.81
N PHE A 71 -34.03 36.49 -4.37
CA PHE A 71 -35.19 36.07 -5.16
C PHE A 71 -36.00 37.23 -5.72
N GLY A 72 -35.73 38.48 -5.31
CA GLY A 72 -36.45 39.65 -5.80
C GLY A 72 -37.95 39.58 -5.53
N GLU A 73 -38.33 39.00 -4.39
CA GLU A 73 -39.72 38.72 -3.99
C GLU A 73 -40.47 37.72 -4.90
N ASP A 74 -39.75 36.93 -5.70
CA ASP A 74 -40.31 35.87 -6.54
C ASP A 74 -40.49 34.56 -5.75
N LEU A 75 -41.74 34.28 -5.34
CA LEU A 75 -42.09 33.09 -4.57
C LEU A 75 -41.94 31.79 -5.37
N GLU A 76 -42.17 31.81 -6.68
CA GLU A 76 -42.00 30.63 -7.53
C GLU A 76 -40.51 30.25 -7.61
N LEU A 77 -39.64 31.25 -7.81
CA LEU A 77 -38.19 31.05 -7.83
C LEU A 77 -37.68 30.51 -6.49
N ALA A 78 -38.14 31.08 -5.37
CA ALA A 78 -37.75 30.65 -4.03
C ALA A 78 -38.22 29.23 -3.71
N THR A 79 -39.43 28.86 -4.14
CA THR A 79 -39.97 27.50 -3.98
C THR A 79 -39.17 26.49 -4.80
N ALA A 80 -38.82 26.81 -6.05
CA ALA A 80 -37.97 25.93 -6.86
C ALA A 80 -36.57 25.75 -6.24
N ALA A 81 -36.00 26.81 -5.66
CA ALA A 81 -34.72 26.73 -4.95
C ALA A 81 -34.82 25.90 -3.67
N PHE A 82 -35.93 25.99 -2.93
CA PHE A 82 -36.21 25.13 -1.79
C PHE A 82 -36.23 23.65 -2.21
N ASP A 83 -36.99 23.30 -3.25
CA ASP A 83 -37.08 21.92 -3.75
C ASP A 83 -35.71 21.36 -4.16
N GLN A 84 -34.92 22.16 -4.87
CA GLN A 84 -33.57 21.78 -5.28
C GLN A 84 -32.63 21.58 -4.08
N SER A 85 -32.66 22.51 -3.13
CA SER A 85 -31.85 22.44 -1.91
C SER A 85 -32.21 21.19 -1.08
N THR A 86 -33.50 20.93 -0.94
CA THR A 86 -34.04 19.77 -0.23
C THR A 86 -33.58 18.46 -0.87
N ARG A 87 -33.65 18.35 -2.21
CA ARG A 87 -33.12 17.19 -2.94
C ARG A 87 -31.62 17.00 -2.71
N TYR A 88 -30.83 18.07 -2.77
CA TYR A 88 -29.39 18.02 -2.55
C TYR A 88 -29.04 17.51 -1.14
N VAL A 89 -29.74 18.01 -0.11
CA VAL A 89 -29.56 17.56 1.27
C VAL A 89 -29.89 16.07 1.41
N TYR A 90 -30.96 15.59 0.78
CA TYR A 90 -31.30 14.16 0.79
C TYR A 90 -30.26 13.29 0.11
N GLU A 91 -29.78 13.66 -1.08
CA GLU A 91 -28.76 12.90 -1.80
C GLU A 91 -27.50 12.71 -0.94
N ARG A 92 -27.11 13.74 -0.19
CA ARG A 92 -25.97 13.69 0.73
C ARG A 92 -26.23 12.80 1.94
N ALA A 93 -27.43 12.85 2.51
CA ALA A 93 -27.83 11.95 3.59
C ALA A 93 -27.87 10.48 3.13
N ILE A 94 -28.36 10.20 1.91
CA ILE A 94 -28.34 8.87 1.28
C ILE A 94 -26.91 8.35 1.14
N VAL A 95 -25.98 9.18 0.65
CA VAL A 95 -24.56 8.80 0.58
C VAL A 95 -23.99 8.50 1.97
N GLY A 96 -24.36 9.30 2.98
CA GLY A 96 -23.98 9.04 4.38
C GLY A 96 -24.53 7.72 4.91
N PHE A 97 -25.79 7.41 4.61
CA PHE A 97 -26.43 6.15 4.96
C PHE A 97 -25.72 4.97 4.28
N GLN A 98 -25.49 5.03 2.97
CA GLN A 98 -24.78 3.99 2.22
C GLN A 98 -23.38 3.73 2.80
N ARG A 99 -22.65 4.79 3.15
CA ARG A 99 -21.36 4.67 3.85
C ARG A 99 -21.48 4.02 5.22
N SER A 100 -22.54 4.30 5.97
CA SER A 100 -22.79 3.65 7.26
C SER A 100 -23.15 2.16 7.14
N GLN A 101 -23.73 1.74 6.01
CA GLN A 101 -24.06 0.34 5.75
C GLN A 101 -22.84 -0.46 5.27
N GLN A 102 -21.84 0.21 4.70
CA GLN A 102 -20.55 -0.41 4.42
C GLN A 102 -19.81 -0.59 5.74
N GLY A 103 -19.92 -1.78 6.34
CA GLY A 103 -19.12 -2.14 7.50
C GLY A 103 -17.65 -1.86 7.19
N THR A 104 -17.06 -0.89 7.87
CA THR A 104 -15.66 -0.55 7.69
C THR A 104 -14.82 -1.42 8.61
N ILE A 105 -13.82 -2.06 8.02
CA ILE A 105 -12.75 -2.73 8.76
C ILE A 105 -11.53 -1.82 8.63
N ALA A 106 -10.98 -1.40 9.76
CA ALA A 106 -9.73 -0.67 9.82
C ALA A 106 -8.66 -1.57 10.43
N ILE A 107 -7.47 -1.57 9.81
CA ILE A 107 -6.28 -2.22 10.34
C ILE A 107 -5.31 -1.11 10.74
N VAL A 108 -4.78 -1.20 11.96
CA VAL A 108 -3.79 -0.27 12.48
C VAL A 108 -2.45 -0.98 12.49
N TRP A 109 -1.47 -0.42 11.79
CA TRP A 109 -0.11 -0.92 11.73
C TRP A 109 0.77 -0.17 12.74
N GLY A 110 1.44 -0.90 13.62
CA GLY A 110 2.35 -0.38 14.62
C GLY A 110 3.78 -0.87 14.46
N LEU A 111 4.68 -0.38 15.31
CA LEU A 111 6.10 -0.74 15.30
C LEU A 111 6.31 -2.25 15.41
N LYS A 112 5.56 -2.88 16.30
CA LYS A 112 5.63 -4.33 16.56
C LYS A 112 5.27 -5.15 15.33
N ASP A 113 4.31 -4.69 14.52
CA ASP A 113 3.91 -5.40 13.29
C ASP A 113 5.05 -5.37 12.26
N VAL A 114 5.72 -4.22 12.13
CA VAL A 114 6.89 -4.07 11.25
C VAL A 114 8.07 -4.91 11.76
N GLU A 115 8.34 -4.91 13.06
CA GLU A 115 9.40 -5.71 13.69
C GLU A 115 9.16 -7.21 13.54
N GLU A 116 7.93 -7.68 13.78
CA GLU A 116 7.56 -9.08 13.62
C GLU A 116 7.63 -9.51 12.16
N ARG A 117 7.20 -8.64 11.23
CA ARG A 117 7.32 -8.89 9.79
C ARG A 117 8.76 -8.93 9.33
N ALA A 118 9.59 -8.00 9.79
CA ALA A 118 11.02 -7.97 9.49
C ALA A 118 11.70 -9.25 9.98
N LYS A 119 11.43 -9.66 11.22
CA LYS A 119 11.93 -10.92 11.79
C LYS A 119 11.45 -12.14 11.01
N TYR A 120 10.18 -12.16 10.57
CA TYR A 120 9.64 -13.23 9.75
C TYR A 120 10.37 -13.35 8.40
N ASN A 121 10.79 -12.22 7.83
CA ASN A 121 11.55 -12.16 6.57
C ASN A 121 13.07 -12.29 6.75
N GLY A 122 13.58 -12.46 7.98
CA GLY A 122 15.02 -12.56 8.25
C GLY A 122 15.76 -11.22 8.31
N TYR A 123 15.07 -10.08 8.25
CA TYR A 123 15.71 -8.78 8.35
C TYR A 123 16.16 -8.46 9.77
N LEU A 124 17.39 -7.95 9.91
CA LEU A 124 17.91 -7.40 11.16
C LEU A 124 17.70 -5.89 11.20
N LEU A 125 16.67 -5.44 11.92
CA LEU A 125 16.39 -4.01 12.10
C LEU A 125 17.33 -3.36 13.12
N LYS A 126 17.83 -2.16 12.82
CA LYS A 126 18.49 -1.30 13.80
C LYS A 126 17.45 -0.50 14.57
N GLU A 127 17.87 0.08 15.69
CA GLU A 127 17.03 0.97 16.48
C GLU A 127 16.47 2.12 15.62
N GLY A 128 15.14 2.24 15.59
CA GLY A 128 14.42 3.26 14.83
C GLY A 128 14.10 2.91 13.37
N ASP A 129 14.58 1.78 12.82
CA ASP A 129 14.28 1.41 11.42
C ASP A 129 12.79 1.08 11.22
N ALA A 130 12.15 0.40 12.17
CA ALA A 130 10.71 0.16 12.11
C ALA A 130 9.90 1.48 12.09
N GLN A 131 10.35 2.50 12.82
CA GLN A 131 9.70 3.82 12.81
C GLN A 131 9.85 4.50 11.44
N LYS A 132 11.03 4.40 10.81
CA LYS A 132 11.25 4.92 9.46
C LYS A 132 10.32 4.27 8.44
N VAL A 133 10.05 2.97 8.55
CA VAL A 133 9.08 2.28 7.66
C VAL A 133 7.70 2.91 7.81
N LEU A 134 7.22 3.09 9.04
CA LEU A 134 5.91 3.70 9.31
C LEU A 134 5.84 5.15 8.83
N ASP A 135 6.91 5.93 9.02
CA ASP A 135 6.99 7.31 8.54
C ASP A 135 6.96 7.36 7.01
N MET A 136 7.67 6.45 6.32
CA MET A 136 7.62 6.34 4.87
C MET A 136 6.25 5.94 4.35
N LEU A 137 5.57 4.98 5.00
CA LEU A 137 4.19 4.62 4.67
C LEU A 137 3.26 5.82 4.81
N LYS A 138 3.38 6.55 5.91
CA LYS A 138 2.56 7.73 6.19
C LYS A 138 2.77 8.85 5.17
N ASP A 139 4.02 9.10 4.77
CA ASP A 139 4.37 10.26 3.97
C ASP A 139 4.29 9.99 2.45
N LYS A 140 4.44 8.73 2.02
CA LYS A 140 4.60 8.37 0.60
C LYS A 140 3.57 7.39 0.06
N HIS A 141 2.85 6.66 0.90
CA HIS A 141 1.91 5.65 0.41
C HIS A 141 0.61 6.30 -0.09
N ASP A 142 0.10 5.83 -1.23
CA ASP A 142 -1.17 6.29 -1.75
C ASP A 142 -2.32 5.71 -0.91
N CYS A 143 -3.05 6.58 -0.21
CA CYS A 143 -4.21 6.20 0.61
C CYS A 143 -5.35 5.52 -0.16
N ASN A 144 -5.34 5.55 -1.49
CA ASN A 144 -6.28 4.78 -2.32
C ASN A 144 -5.90 3.30 -2.45
N ILE A 145 -4.68 2.94 -2.08
CA ILE A 145 -4.16 1.57 -2.08
C ILE A 145 -4.12 1.10 -0.63
N SER A 146 -4.68 -0.08 -0.35
CA SER A 146 -4.60 -0.64 1.00
C SER A 146 -3.15 -0.97 1.38
N ILE A 147 -2.79 -0.75 2.64
CA ILE A 147 -1.50 -1.19 3.17
C ILE A 147 -1.61 -2.68 3.48
N THR A 148 -0.86 -3.50 2.76
CA THR A 148 -0.73 -4.95 2.96
C THR A 148 0.66 -5.30 3.49
N TRP A 149 0.87 -6.56 3.83
CA TRP A 149 2.21 -7.06 4.18
C TRP A 149 3.22 -6.86 3.05
N ASP A 150 2.82 -7.04 1.79
CA ASP A 150 3.70 -6.82 0.64
C ASP A 150 4.17 -5.37 0.53
N VAL A 151 3.29 -4.42 0.86
CA VAL A 151 3.65 -2.99 0.93
C VAL A 151 4.68 -2.77 2.04
N ILE A 152 4.45 -3.32 3.23
CA ILE A 152 5.42 -3.22 4.34
C ILE A 152 6.77 -3.84 3.95
N ASP A 153 6.78 -4.96 3.24
CA ASP A 153 7.99 -5.62 2.76
C ASP A 153 8.77 -4.77 1.75
N ASP A 154 8.08 -4.11 0.83
CA ASP A 154 8.69 -3.17 -0.12
C ASP A 154 9.37 -2.02 0.64
N TYR A 155 8.67 -1.42 1.61
CA TYR A 155 9.25 -0.36 2.45
C TYR A 155 10.41 -0.84 3.34
N LEU A 156 10.35 -2.07 3.85
CA LEU A 156 11.46 -2.69 4.57
C LEU A 156 12.69 -2.81 3.66
N SER A 157 12.54 -3.17 2.39
CA SER A 157 13.66 -3.33 1.45
C SER A 157 14.43 -2.03 1.19
N TYR A 158 13.78 -0.86 1.27
CA TYR A 158 14.47 0.43 1.11
C TYR A 158 15.28 0.85 2.34
N ILE A 159 14.88 0.41 3.54
CA ILE A 159 15.51 0.79 4.81
C ILE A 159 16.59 -0.21 5.19
N VAL A 160 16.28 -1.48 5.01
CA VAL A 160 17.19 -2.61 5.17
C VAL A 160 17.88 -2.83 3.83
N SER A 161 18.57 -1.80 3.32
CA SER A 161 19.44 -1.96 2.15
C SER A 161 20.50 -2.99 2.49
N ASP A 162 20.44 -4.17 1.86
CA ASP A 162 21.32 -5.32 2.07
C ASP A 162 21.85 -5.40 3.52
N SER A 163 21.02 -5.81 4.48
CA SER A 163 21.63 -6.43 5.66
C SER A 163 22.39 -7.63 5.14
N VAL A 164 23.71 -7.53 5.13
CA VAL A 164 24.73 -8.37 4.49
C VAL A 164 24.69 -9.85 4.93
N ASP A 165 23.67 -10.26 5.69
CA ASP A 165 23.62 -11.53 6.39
C ASP A 165 22.65 -12.56 5.80
N ASP A 166 21.89 -12.27 4.73
CA ASP A 166 21.12 -13.31 4.02
C ASP A 166 21.07 -13.06 2.51
N VAL A 167 22.21 -13.24 1.84
CA VAL A 167 22.19 -13.66 0.43
C VAL A 167 21.82 -15.14 0.46
N GLN A 168 20.69 -15.51 -0.15
CA GLN A 168 20.40 -16.91 -0.47
C GLN A 168 21.68 -17.53 -1.02
N ILE A 169 22.18 -18.62 -0.44
CA ILE A 169 23.43 -19.24 -0.88
C ILE A 169 23.28 -19.60 -2.36
N GLU A 170 23.93 -18.81 -3.23
CA GLU A 170 23.92 -19.03 -4.67
C GLU A 170 25.03 -20.02 -4.99
N TRP A 171 24.60 -21.22 -5.38
CA TRP A 171 25.51 -22.29 -5.78
C TRP A 171 25.82 -22.15 -7.26
N VAL A 172 27.10 -22.10 -7.59
CA VAL A 172 27.59 -22.06 -8.95
C VAL A 172 28.19 -23.41 -9.34
N PRO A 173 27.77 -24.01 -10.48
CA PRO A 173 28.34 -25.25 -10.95
C PRO A 173 29.73 -25.02 -11.54
N ILE A 174 30.71 -25.74 -11.01
CA ILE A 174 32.09 -25.77 -11.48
C ILE A 174 32.33 -27.13 -12.14
N MET A 175 32.60 -27.13 -13.43
CA MET A 175 32.81 -28.36 -14.20
C MET A 175 34.30 -28.72 -14.27
N PHE A 176 34.67 -29.93 -13.82
CA PHE A 176 36.03 -30.46 -13.92
C PHE A 176 36.03 -31.93 -14.37
N GLN A 177 36.69 -32.20 -15.50
CA GLN A 177 36.78 -33.53 -16.13
C GLN A 177 35.41 -34.25 -16.31
N GLY A 178 34.37 -33.48 -16.63
CA GLY A 178 33.00 -34.01 -16.80
C GLY A 178 32.25 -34.26 -15.50
N ASN A 179 32.85 -33.99 -14.34
CA ASN A 179 32.19 -33.97 -13.04
C ASN A 179 31.79 -32.54 -12.67
N GLU A 180 30.65 -32.41 -12.00
CA GLU A 180 30.13 -31.14 -11.48
C GLU A 180 30.48 -31.01 -10.00
N TYR A 181 31.02 -29.85 -9.63
CA TYR A 181 31.32 -29.45 -8.26
C TYR A 181 30.52 -28.19 -7.95
N LEU A 182 29.93 -28.10 -6.76
CA LEU A 182 29.14 -26.93 -6.38
C LEU A 182 30.01 -25.96 -5.60
N GLY A 183 30.34 -24.82 -6.22
CA GLY A 183 30.99 -23.68 -5.58
C GLY A 183 29.98 -22.62 -5.13
N ARG A 184 30.47 -21.59 -4.46
CA ARG A 184 29.68 -20.45 -3.97
C ARG A 184 30.30 -19.15 -4.42
N GLU A 185 29.48 -18.20 -4.85
CA GLU A 185 29.92 -16.83 -5.08
C GLU A 185 29.62 -15.97 -3.85
N ILE A 186 30.60 -15.18 -3.43
CA ILE A 186 30.43 -14.16 -2.40
C ILE A 186 30.84 -12.80 -2.97
N THR A 187 30.04 -11.77 -2.70
CA THR A 187 30.39 -10.39 -3.08
C THR A 187 31.42 -9.84 -2.08
N ASP A 188 32.42 -9.12 -2.58
CA ASP A 188 33.40 -8.43 -1.73
C ASP A 188 32.70 -7.36 -0.87
N LEU A 189 33.06 -7.30 0.42
CA LEU A 189 32.48 -6.35 1.37
C LEU A 189 32.91 -4.89 1.12
N HIS A 190 34.01 -4.68 0.38
CA HIS A 190 34.61 -3.38 0.09
C HIS A 190 34.33 -2.90 -1.34
N ASP A 191 34.08 -3.82 -2.28
CA ASP A 191 33.77 -3.50 -3.68
C ASP A 191 32.64 -4.41 -4.21
N LYS A 192 31.42 -3.85 -4.28
CA LYS A 192 30.23 -4.61 -4.70
C LYS A 192 30.28 -5.10 -6.16
N ASP A 193 31.17 -4.57 -6.98
CA ASP A 193 31.34 -4.99 -8.37
C ASP A 193 32.31 -6.19 -8.50
N PHE A 194 32.90 -6.65 -7.39
CA PHE A 194 33.83 -7.77 -7.35
C PHE A 194 33.24 -8.99 -6.61
N THR A 195 33.32 -10.17 -7.24
CA THR A 195 32.87 -11.44 -6.66
C THR A 195 34.03 -12.41 -6.50
N LEU A 196 34.03 -13.12 -5.37
CA LEU A 196 34.98 -14.18 -5.04
C LEU A 196 34.27 -15.53 -5.19
N THR A 197 34.87 -16.45 -5.96
CA THR A 197 34.38 -17.81 -6.07
C THR A 197 35.07 -18.71 -5.05
N ILE A 198 34.28 -19.42 -4.25
CA ILE A 198 34.74 -20.41 -3.27
C ILE A 198 34.39 -21.80 -3.78
N ALA A 199 35.38 -22.65 -3.93
CA ALA A 199 35.20 -24.02 -4.43
C ALA A 199 35.26 -25.05 -3.29
N PRO A 200 34.64 -26.24 -3.45
CA PRO A 200 34.78 -27.31 -2.49
C PRO A 200 36.20 -27.91 -2.53
N ILE A 201 36.72 -28.32 -1.37
CA ILE A 201 38.06 -28.92 -1.25
C ILE A 201 38.23 -30.20 -2.08
N SER A 202 37.14 -30.93 -2.33
CA SER A 202 37.12 -32.11 -3.21
C SER A 202 37.52 -31.78 -4.66
N LEU A 203 37.30 -30.54 -5.11
CA LEU A 203 37.79 -30.06 -6.41
C LEU A 203 39.33 -29.92 -6.38
N SER A 204 39.89 -29.33 -5.33
CA SER A 204 41.35 -29.20 -5.16
C SER A 204 42.03 -30.57 -5.12
N GLU A 205 41.43 -31.55 -4.45
CA GLU A 205 41.94 -32.92 -4.42
C GLU A 205 41.92 -33.57 -5.81
N ALA A 206 40.83 -33.40 -6.56
CA ALA A 206 40.73 -33.90 -7.93
C ALA A 206 41.77 -33.27 -8.86
N ILE A 207 41.99 -31.95 -8.76
CA ILE A 207 43.03 -31.23 -9.51
C ILE A 207 44.44 -31.71 -9.11
N ASN A 208 44.70 -31.91 -7.83
CA ASN A 208 46.01 -32.36 -7.33
C ASN A 208 46.32 -33.81 -7.70
N LEU A 209 45.31 -34.69 -7.76
CA LEU A 209 45.44 -36.05 -8.29
C LEU A 209 45.78 -36.02 -9.78
N ASP A 210 45.22 -35.05 -10.52
CA ASP A 210 45.46 -34.86 -11.94
C ASP A 210 46.88 -34.39 -12.27
N ALA A 211 47.38 -33.41 -11.50
CA ALA A 211 48.75 -32.90 -11.60
C ALA A 211 49.83 -33.98 -11.34
N LYS A 212 49.47 -35.10 -10.72
CA LYS A 212 50.34 -36.27 -10.48
C LYS A 212 50.25 -37.35 -11.58
N GLY A 213 49.50 -37.11 -12.67
CA GLY A 213 49.75 -37.72 -13.97
C GLY A 213 48.72 -38.69 -14.53
N THR A 214 47.42 -38.34 -14.57
CA THR A 214 46.42 -39.17 -15.30
C THR A 214 45.37 -38.47 -16.17
N GLY A 215 45.20 -37.14 -16.17
CA GLY A 215 44.14 -36.51 -16.97
C GLY A 215 44.59 -35.60 -18.10
N ALA A 216 43.69 -35.51 -19.07
CA ALA A 216 43.89 -34.90 -20.36
C ALA A 216 43.93 -33.36 -20.29
N SER A 217 44.70 -32.78 -21.21
CA SER A 217 45.02 -31.36 -21.37
C SER A 217 43.86 -30.47 -21.86
N GLU A 218 42.61 -30.74 -21.47
CA GLU A 218 41.44 -29.96 -21.86
C GLU A 218 40.77 -29.31 -20.64
N ALA A 219 41.56 -28.66 -19.80
CA ALA A 219 41.04 -27.66 -18.89
C ALA A 219 40.87 -26.35 -19.68
N THR A 220 39.67 -26.14 -20.21
CA THR A 220 39.25 -24.79 -20.57
C THR A 220 39.03 -24.06 -19.23
N LEU A 221 40.10 -23.45 -18.72
CA LEU A 221 40.06 -22.51 -17.59
C LEU A 221 39.13 -21.35 -17.96
N LYS A 222 37.85 -21.51 -17.65
CA LYS A 222 36.99 -20.45 -17.15
C LYS A 222 36.71 -20.92 -15.71
N ASP A 223 37.31 -20.43 -14.65
CA ASP A 223 37.58 -19.04 -14.34
C ASP A 223 38.85 -18.91 -13.50
N GLU A 224 39.64 -17.87 -13.76
CA GLU A 224 40.84 -17.50 -13.00
C GLU A 224 40.53 -16.91 -11.61
N LEU A 225 39.38 -17.24 -10.99
CA LEU A 225 38.86 -16.53 -9.82
C LEU A 225 38.41 -17.44 -8.65
N ILE A 226 38.90 -18.69 -8.57
CA ILE A 226 38.75 -19.45 -7.30
C ILE A 226 39.66 -18.80 -6.25
N ALA A 227 39.04 -18.10 -5.31
CA ALA A 227 39.73 -17.41 -4.23
C ALA A 227 40.11 -18.35 -3.08
N TYR A 228 39.30 -19.38 -2.83
CA TYR A 228 39.46 -20.28 -1.69
C TYR A 228 38.86 -21.66 -1.93
N TYR A 229 39.48 -22.70 -1.35
CA TYR A 229 38.95 -24.05 -1.32
C TYR A 229 38.47 -24.40 0.10
N ALA A 230 37.17 -24.58 0.26
CA ALA A 230 36.51 -24.77 1.54
C ALA A 230 36.03 -26.22 1.75
N THR A 231 36.03 -26.67 3.00
CA THR A 231 35.34 -27.89 3.42
C THR A 231 33.82 -27.73 3.30
N GLU A 232 33.07 -28.84 3.34
CA GLU A 232 31.60 -28.80 3.31
C GLU A 232 31.00 -28.00 4.48
N GLU A 233 31.67 -27.99 5.64
CA GLU A 233 31.23 -27.22 6.80
C GLU A 233 31.53 -25.73 6.64
N GLU A 234 32.68 -25.37 6.06
CA GLU A 234 33.03 -23.98 5.75
C GLU A 234 32.12 -23.40 4.67
N LEU A 235 31.74 -24.16 3.65
CA LEU A 235 30.81 -23.71 2.60
C LEU A 235 29.42 -23.33 3.13
N LYS A 236 29.03 -23.83 4.30
CA LYS A 236 27.76 -23.53 4.99
C LYS A 236 27.82 -22.30 5.89
N LEU A 237 29.01 -21.73 6.12
CA LEU A 237 29.17 -20.50 6.92
C LEU A 237 28.47 -19.30 6.24
N SER A 238 28.20 -18.24 7.00
CA SER A 238 27.66 -17.01 6.42
C SER A 238 28.66 -16.35 5.44
N ASN A 239 28.19 -15.48 4.54
CA ASN A 239 29.09 -14.74 3.63
C ASN A 239 30.17 -13.97 4.40
N LYS A 240 29.80 -13.37 5.54
CA LYS A 240 30.72 -12.65 6.42
C LYS A 240 31.77 -13.56 7.03
N GLU A 241 31.36 -14.70 7.60
CA GLU A 241 32.29 -15.67 8.19
C GLU A 241 33.24 -16.26 7.13
N LEU A 242 32.77 -16.49 5.91
CA LEU A 242 33.61 -16.90 4.78
C LEU A 242 34.59 -15.81 4.36
N PHE A 243 34.15 -14.56 4.29
CA PHE A 243 35.03 -13.44 3.95
C PHE A 243 36.13 -13.26 5.00
N ASP A 244 35.78 -13.30 6.30
CA ASP A 244 36.72 -13.24 7.43
C ASP A 244 37.70 -14.45 7.45
N LEU A 245 37.33 -15.58 6.84
CA LEU A 245 38.19 -16.76 6.71
C LEU A 245 39.20 -16.63 5.56
N ILE A 246 38.84 -15.89 4.51
CA ILE A 246 39.60 -15.77 3.25
C ILE A 246 40.58 -14.60 3.29
N CYS A 247 40.20 -13.49 3.92
CA CYS A 247 40.96 -12.23 3.99
C CYS A 247 41.71 -12.06 5.33
#